data_AF-F2Y9U9-F1
#
_entry.id   AF-F2Y9U9-F1
#
_cell.length_a   1.000
_cell.length_b   1.000
_cell.length_c   1.000
_cell.angle_alpha   90.00
_cell.angle_beta   90.00
_cell.angle_gamma   90.00
#
_symmetry.space_group_name_H-M   'P 1'
#
loop_
_entity.id
_entity.type
_entity.pdbx_description
1 polymer ?
#
loop_
_entity_poly.entity_id
_entity_poly.type
_entity_poly.pdbx_seq_one_letter_code
_entity_poly.pdbx_strand_id
1 'polypeptide(L)'
;MKSISKIIKKNHRQKLGRYNKELIIRLAIKRRLKYKPVYHLVLARRRSGASCRYDNLGFYEVFKTNKPFHILGLNRKKIKNAIALGASIHISVYKLLLN
;
A
#
# COMPACT_ATOMS: atom_id res chain seq x y z
N MET A 1 -18.62 -43.12 -0.74
CA MET A 1 -17.55 -42.54 -1.58
C MET A 1 -17.87 -41.06 -1.83
N LYS A 2 -16.98 -40.11 -1.49
CA LYS A 2 -17.22 -38.66 -1.71
C LYS A 2 -16.90 -38.31 -3.17
N SER A 3 -17.85 -37.66 -3.87
CA SER A 3 -17.68 -37.32 -5.28
C SER A 3 -16.44 -36.45 -5.51
N ILE A 4 -15.70 -36.73 -6.58
CA ILE A 4 -14.50 -35.99 -7.00
C ILE A 4 -14.80 -34.48 -7.12
N SER A 5 -16.03 -34.14 -7.53
CA SER A 5 -16.54 -32.76 -7.59
C SER A 5 -16.61 -32.04 -6.24
N LYS A 6 -16.87 -32.74 -5.13
CA LYS A 6 -16.83 -32.17 -3.77
C LYS A 6 -15.39 -31.94 -3.29
N ILE A 7 -14.45 -32.81 -3.69
CA ILE A 7 -13.03 -32.67 -3.34
C ILE A 7 -12.40 -31.48 -4.09
N ILE A 8 -12.69 -31.33 -5.38
CA ILE A 8 -12.22 -30.21 -6.20
C ILE A 8 -12.80 -28.87 -5.68
N LYS A 9 -14.11 -28.80 -5.38
CA LYS A 9 -14.72 -27.58 -4.79
C LYS A 9 -14.14 -27.21 -3.43
N LYS A 10 -13.80 -28.21 -2.59
CA LYS A 10 -13.23 -27.97 -1.25
C LYS A 10 -11.79 -27.45 -1.35
N ASN A 11 -10.98 -27.97 -2.28
CA ASN A 11 -9.61 -27.51 -2.49
C ASN A 11 -9.53 -26.15 -3.20
N HIS A 12 -10.42 -25.86 -4.16
CA HIS A 12 -10.49 -24.54 -4.81
C HIS A 12 -10.95 -23.43 -3.85
N ARG A 13 -11.93 -23.72 -2.97
CA ARG A 13 -12.37 -22.75 -1.94
C ARG A 13 -11.31 -22.51 -0.86
N GLN A 14 -10.43 -23.47 -0.58
CA GLN A 14 -9.39 -23.30 0.44
C GLN A 14 -8.20 -22.43 -0.01
N LYS A 15 -7.95 -22.29 -1.32
CA LYS A 15 -6.81 -21.50 -1.84
C LYS A 15 -7.16 -20.08 -2.30
N LEU A 16 -8.42 -19.78 -2.63
CA LEU A 16 -8.82 -18.44 -3.10
C LEU A 16 -9.30 -17.49 -1.97
N GLY A 17 -9.54 -18.01 -0.75
CA GLY A 17 -10.16 -17.26 0.36
C GLY A 17 -9.23 -16.82 1.50
N ARG A 18 -7.93 -17.10 1.45
CA ARG A 18 -6.97 -16.80 2.54
C ARG A 18 -6.05 -15.60 2.25
N TYR A 19 -6.45 -14.68 1.39
CA TYR A 19 -5.75 -13.41 1.26
C TYR A 19 -6.06 -12.56 2.49
N ASN A 20 -5.21 -12.64 3.51
CA ASN A 20 -5.31 -11.81 4.71
C ASN A 20 -5.63 -10.37 4.30
N LYS A 21 -6.73 -9.83 4.86
CA LYS A 21 -7.20 -8.46 4.66
C LYS A 21 -6.31 -7.42 5.35
N GLU A 22 -5.06 -7.79 5.67
CA GLU A 22 -4.11 -6.91 6.34
C GLU A 22 -3.89 -5.67 5.49
N LEU A 23 -4.24 -4.53 6.08
CA LEU A 23 -4.03 -3.23 5.49
C LEU A 23 -2.59 -2.78 5.77
N ILE A 24 -2.00 -2.11 4.78
CA ILE A 24 -0.69 -1.51 4.88
C ILE A 24 -0.71 -0.11 4.28
N ILE A 25 -0.05 0.83 4.97
CA ILE A 25 0.30 2.14 4.44
C ILE A 25 1.67 2.01 3.80
N ARG A 26 1.76 2.21 2.48
CA ARG A 26 3.01 2.07 1.71
C ARG A 26 3.16 3.17 0.67
N LEU A 27 4.37 3.31 0.12
CA LEU A 27 4.62 4.16 -1.03
C LEU A 27 4.27 3.40 -2.32
N ALA A 28 3.47 4.02 -3.17
CA ALA A 28 3.20 3.57 -4.53
C ALA A 28 3.75 4.59 -5.53
N ILE A 29 4.46 4.13 -6.56
CA ILE A 29 4.94 5.01 -7.62
C ILE A 29 3.75 5.38 -8.50
N LYS A 30 3.39 6.67 -8.55
CA LYS A 30 2.32 7.15 -9.44
C LYS A 30 2.85 7.46 -10.84
N ARG A 31 4.02 8.09 -10.92
CA ARG A 31 4.63 8.49 -12.20
C ARG A 31 6.14 8.29 -12.13
N ARG A 32 6.67 7.51 -13.07
CA ARG A 32 8.11 7.43 -13.33
C ARG A 32 8.48 8.50 -14.35
N LEU A 33 8.67 9.73 -13.91
CA LEU A 33 9.40 10.70 -14.72
C LEU A 33 10.89 10.49 -14.49
N LYS A 34 11.68 10.46 -15.58
CA LYS A 34 13.12 10.13 -15.58
C LYS A 34 13.93 10.91 -14.54
N TYR A 35 13.48 12.12 -14.17
CA TYR A 35 14.16 13.01 -13.23
C TYR A 35 13.32 13.42 -12.01
N LYS A 36 12.05 12.99 -11.91
CA LYS A 36 11.11 13.40 -10.86
C LYS A 36 10.12 12.27 -10.52
N PRO A 37 10.57 11.20 -9.83
CA PRO A 37 9.64 10.16 -9.41
C PRO A 37 8.65 10.74 -8.38
N VAL A 38 7.36 10.57 -8.65
CA VAL A 38 6.29 10.99 -7.75
C VAL A 38 5.74 9.76 -7.04
N TYR A 39 5.87 9.74 -5.72
CA TYR A 39 5.34 8.69 -4.86
C TYR A 39 4.05 9.15 -4.20
N HIS A 40 3.12 8.21 -4.03
CA HIS A 40 1.91 8.41 -3.27
C HIS A 40 1.97 7.54 -2.01
N LEU A 41 1.62 8.11 -0.86
CA LEU A 41 1.31 7.30 0.31
C LEU A 41 -0.10 6.73 0.10
N VAL A 42 -0.22 5.41 0.08
CA VAL A 42 -1.48 4.73 -0.18
C VAL A 42 -1.80 3.74 0.92
N LEU A 43 -3.09 3.61 1.19
CA LEU A 43 -3.63 2.46 1.90
C LEU A 43 -3.83 1.33 0.89
N ALA A 44 -3.29 0.15 1.16
CA ALA A 44 -3.40 -1.00 0.28
C ALA A 44 -3.55 -2.30 1.09
N ARG A 45 -3.89 -3.41 0.44
CA ARG A 45 -3.74 -4.74 1.05
C ARG A 45 -2.27 -5.13 1.03
N ARG A 46 -1.77 -5.75 2.09
CA ARG A 46 -0.35 -6.14 2.22
C ARG A 46 0.16 -6.99 1.05
N ARG A 47 -0.63 -7.96 0.60
CA ARG A 47 -0.30 -8.86 -0.52
C ARG A 47 -0.83 -8.37 -1.87
N SER A 48 -1.21 -7.10 -1.99
CA SER A 48 -1.68 -6.54 -3.26
C SER A 48 -0.52 -6.05 -4.13
N GLY A 49 -0.66 -6.19 -5.46
CA GLY A 49 0.33 -5.70 -6.44
C GLY A 49 0.62 -4.20 -6.25
N ALA A 50 1.79 -3.74 -6.66
CA ALA A 50 2.29 -2.39 -6.35
C ALA A 50 1.37 -1.23 -6.80
N SER A 51 0.59 -1.44 -7.86
CA SER A 51 -0.39 -0.48 -8.39
C SER A 51 -1.71 -0.46 -7.62
N CYS A 52 -1.99 -1.47 -6.80
CA CYS A 52 -3.24 -1.58 -6.06
C CYS A 52 -3.23 -0.63 -4.85
N ARG A 53 -4.32 0.14 -4.73
CA ARG A 53 -4.58 1.10 -3.65
C ARG A 53 -6.08 1.14 -3.36
N TYR A 54 -6.42 1.22 -2.07
CA TYR A 54 -7.76 1.52 -1.59
C TYR A 54 -7.99 3.02 -1.50
N ASP A 55 -7.02 3.74 -0.92
CA ASP A 55 -7.13 5.17 -0.73
C ASP A 55 -5.77 5.85 -0.84
N ASN A 56 -5.81 7.13 -1.18
CA ASN A 56 -4.67 8.02 -1.22
C ASN A 56 -4.57 8.78 0.10
N LEU A 57 -3.47 8.56 0.82
CA LEU A 57 -3.19 9.14 2.14
C LEU A 57 -2.27 10.36 2.06
N GLY A 58 -1.58 10.54 0.92
CA GLY A 58 -0.63 11.62 0.75
C GLY A 58 0.22 11.46 -0.50
N PHE A 59 1.21 12.34 -0.62
CA PHE A 59 2.21 12.29 -1.69
C PHE A 59 3.59 12.64 -1.15
N TYR A 60 4.60 12.15 -1.85
CA TYR A 60 5.99 12.39 -1.57
C TYR A 60 6.72 12.65 -2.89
N GLU A 61 7.31 13.84 -3.00
CA GLU A 61 8.05 14.29 -4.17
C GLU A 61 9.47 14.69 -3.77
N VAL A 62 10.42 14.29 -4.62
CA VAL A 62 11.84 14.59 -4.44
C VAL A 62 12.27 15.53 -5.57
N PHE A 63 12.73 16.72 -5.20
CA PHE A 63 13.22 17.73 -6.14
C PHE A 63 14.73 17.74 -6.15
N LYS A 64 15.32 17.29 -7.26
CA LYS A 64 16.75 17.37 -7.53
C LYS A 64 17.05 18.70 -8.20
N THR A 65 17.25 19.75 -7.42
CA THR A 65 17.76 21.06 -7.88
C THR A 65 19.13 21.33 -7.27
N ASN A 66 19.74 22.50 -7.53
CA ASN A 66 21.00 22.90 -6.89
C ASN A 66 20.94 22.88 -5.35
N LYS A 67 19.74 23.00 -4.77
CA LYS A 67 19.46 22.72 -3.35
C LYS A 67 18.37 21.65 -3.27
N PRO A 68 18.72 20.36 -3.06
CA PRO A 68 17.72 19.30 -3.05
C PRO A 68 16.74 19.49 -1.89
N PHE A 69 15.45 19.37 -2.16
CA PHE A 69 14.40 19.43 -1.13
C PHE A 69 13.28 18.43 -1.43
N HIS A 70 12.52 18.13 -0.39
CA HIS A 70 11.53 17.07 -0.37
C HIS A 70 10.18 17.69 0.01
N ILE A 71 9.11 17.35 -0.71
CA ILE A 71 7.76 17.76 -0.35
C ILE A 71 6.98 16.51 0.09
N LEU A 72 6.45 16.57 1.32
CA LEU A 72 5.60 15.53 1.88
C LEU A 72 4.23 16.11 2.21
N GLY A 73 3.21 15.70 1.47
CA GLY A 73 1.82 16.02 1.76
C GLY A 73 1.14 14.87 2.47
N LEU A 74 0.60 15.10 3.67
CA LEU A 74 -0.06 14.07 4.49
C LEU A 74 -1.52 14.42 4.78
N ASN A 75 -2.44 13.51 4.48
CA ASN A 75 -3.80 13.58 4.98
C ASN A 75 -3.88 12.91 6.36
N ARG A 76 -3.62 13.69 7.41
CA ARG A 76 -3.57 13.22 8.80
C ARG A 76 -4.85 12.49 9.23
N LYS A 77 -6.03 12.98 8.83
CA LYS A 77 -7.32 12.36 9.16
C LYS A 77 -7.42 10.95 8.57
N LYS A 78 -7.10 10.79 7.28
CA LYS A 78 -7.12 9.49 6.63
C LYS A 78 -6.07 8.52 7.18
N ILE A 79 -4.87 9.01 7.50
CA ILE A 79 -3.82 8.19 8.11
C ILE A 79 -4.25 7.68 9.48
N LYS A 80 -4.79 8.55 10.35
CA LYS A 80 -5.32 8.15 11.66
C LYS A 80 -6.42 7.10 11.51
N ASN A 81 -7.36 7.29 10.59
CA ASN A 81 -8.41 6.32 10.33
C ASN A 81 -7.85 4.97 9.84
N ALA A 82 -6.85 4.99 8.95
CA ALA A 82 -6.22 3.77 8.46
C ALA A 82 -5.52 3.00 9.60
N ILE A 83 -4.79 3.70 10.47
CA ILE A 83 -4.14 3.09 11.64
C ILE A 83 -5.18 2.51 12.61
N ALA A 84 -6.28 3.24 12.88
CA ALA A 84 -7.38 2.78 13.72
C ALA A 84 -8.07 1.52 13.15
N LEU A 85 -8.09 1.36 11.82
CA LEU A 85 -8.55 0.14 11.15
C LEU A 85 -7.54 -1.01 11.17
N GLY A 86 -6.41 -0.87 11.88
CA GLY A 86 -5.36 -1.88 12.00
C GLY A 86 -4.39 -1.91 10.82
N ALA A 87 -4.27 -0.82 10.05
CA ALA A 87 -3.26 -0.76 9.00
C ALA A 87 -1.85 -0.66 9.59
N SER A 88 -0.98 -1.58 9.14
CA SER A 88 0.45 -1.53 9.41
C SER A 88 1.14 -0.43 8.59
N ILE A 89 2.26 0.10 9.06
CA ILE A 89 3.04 1.11 8.33
C ILE A 89 4.26 0.43 7.72
N HIS A 90 4.43 0.56 6.40
CA HIS A 90 5.64 0.05 5.74
C HIS A 90 6.87 0.84 6.19
N ILE A 91 8.02 0.17 6.33
CA ILE A 91 9.26 0.78 6.85
C ILE A 91 9.69 2.04 6.09
N SER A 92 9.47 2.09 4.77
CA SER A 92 9.79 3.28 3.97
C SER A 92 8.93 4.49 4.32
N VAL A 93 7.66 4.28 4.67
CA VAL A 93 6.77 5.35 5.13
C VAL A 93 7.14 5.74 6.55
N TYR A 94 7.44 4.77 7.41
CA TYR A 94 7.88 5.04 8.78
C TYR A 94 9.12 5.94 8.83
N LYS A 95 10.14 5.62 8.02
CA LYS A 95 11.35 6.46 7.89
C LYS A 95 11.05 7.88 7.40
N LEU A 96 10.07 8.05 6.50
CA LEU A 96 9.65 9.37 6.02
C LEU A 96 8.91 10.20 7.07
N LEU A 97 8.29 9.57 8.06
CA LEU A 97 7.54 10.26 9.12
C LEU A 97 8.42 10.64 10.32
N LEU A 98 9.60 10.04 10.45
CA LEU A 98 10.55 10.31 11.54
C LEU A 98 11.59 11.38 11.21
N ASN A 99 11.86 11.60 9.92
CA ASN A 99 12.68 12.71 9.44
C ASN A 99 11.87 14.00 9.35
#